data_AF-A0A7Y3K3U4-F1
#
_entry.id   AF-A0A7Y3K3U4-F1
#
_cell.length_a   1.000
_cell.length_b   1.000
_cell.length_c   1.000
_cell.angle_alpha   90.00
_cell.angle_beta   90.00
_cell.angle_gamma   90.00
#
_symmetry.space_group_name_H-M   'P 1'
#
loop_
_entity.id
_entity.type
_entity.pdbx_description
1 polymer ?
#
loop_
_entity_poly.entity_id
_entity_poly.type
_entity_poly.pdbx_seq_one_letter_code
_entity_poly.pdbx_strand_id
1 'polypeptide(L)' 'RVSKPGCRVYRNVREFPRVMNGMGIAVLSTSRGVLSDRQAREQNIGGELLAKVY' A
#
# COMPACT_ATOMS: atom_id res chain seq x y z
N ARG A 1 -4.81 3.37 -10.17
CA ARG A 1 -3.65 4.11 -9.59
C ARG A 1 -4.16 5.08 -8.53
N VAL A 2 -3.67 4.99 -7.30
CA VAL A 2 -4.17 5.74 -6.14
C VAL A 2 -3.33 7.00 -5.91
N SER A 3 -2.03 6.85 -5.64
CA SER A 3 -1.12 7.99 -5.58
C SER A 3 -0.87 8.56 -6.98
N LYS A 4 -1.05 9.88 -7.12
CA LYS A 4 -0.85 10.64 -8.34
C LYS A 4 0.11 11.79 -8.06
N PRO A 5 0.87 12.31 -9.05
CA PRO A 5 1.80 13.41 -8.82
C PRO A 5 1.18 14.64 -8.14
N GLY A 6 -0.08 14.97 -8.43
CA GLY A 6 -0.82 16.07 -7.80
C GLY A 6 -1.47 15.75 -6.46
N CYS A 7 -1.46 14.49 -6.02
CA CYS A 7 -1.97 14.07 -4.70
C CYS A 7 -1.28 12.77 -4.29
N ARG A 8 -0.17 12.91 -3.58
CA ARG A 8 0.57 11.75 -3.07
C ARG A 8 -0.09 11.23 -1.81
N VAL A 9 -0.30 9.92 -1.74
CA VAL A 9 -0.96 9.27 -0.61
C VAL A 9 0.04 8.39 0.10
N TYR A 10 0.56 8.88 1.22
CA TYR A 10 1.39 8.11 2.15
C TYR A 10 0.56 7.68 3.35
N ARG A 11 0.73 6.45 3.79
CA ARG A 11 0.05 5.92 4.98
C ARG A 11 0.98 5.03 5.80
N ASN A 12 0.70 4.93 7.10
CA ASN A 12 1.33 3.91 7.91
C ASN A 12 0.72 2.54 7.59
N VAL A 13 1.51 1.50 7.82
CA VAL A 13 1.14 0.09 7.61
C VAL A 13 -0.21 -0.30 8.23
N ARG A 14 -0.52 0.29 9.40
CA ARG A 14 -1.75 0.03 10.17
C ARG A 14 -2.99 0.71 9.57
N GLU A 15 -2.79 1.77 8.80
CA GLU A 15 -3.85 2.59 8.19
C GLU A 15 -4.17 2.15 6.75
N PHE A 16 -3.43 1.16 6.23
CA PHE A 16 -3.72 0.60 4.91
C PHE A 16 -5.00 -0.23 4.95
N PRO A 17 -6.01 0.15 4.15
CA PRO A 17 -7.24 -0.60 4.08
C PRO A 17 -7.01 -1.95 3.40
N ARG A 18 -7.57 -3.03 3.97
CA ARG A 18 -7.65 -4.33 3.29
C ARG A 18 -8.45 -4.15 2.01
N VAL A 19 -7.85 -4.44 0.87
CA VAL A 19 -8.55 -4.37 -0.42
C VAL A 19 -9.49 -5.58 -0.51
N MET A 20 -10.79 -5.31 -0.65
CA MET A 20 -11.84 -6.34 -0.80
C MET A 20 -11.74 -7.48 0.22
N ASN A 21 -11.59 -7.16 1.51
CA ASN A 21 -11.45 -8.15 2.58
C ASN A 21 -10.31 -9.18 2.37
N GLY A 22 -9.29 -8.82 1.58
CA GLY A 22 -8.13 -9.68 1.31
C GLY A 22 -8.16 -10.40 -0.05
N MET A 23 -9.20 -10.19 -0.87
CA MET A 23 -9.27 -10.71 -2.24
C MET A 23 -8.44 -9.88 -3.24
N GLY A 24 -8.26 -8.58 -2.96
CA GLY A 24 -7.44 -7.70 -3.78
C GLY A 24 -6.03 -7.48 -3.22
N ILE A 25 -5.17 -6.89 -4.03
CA ILE A 25 -3.78 -6.55 -3.66
C ILE A 25 -3.61 -5.02 -3.71
N ALA A 26 -3.14 -4.43 -2.62
CA ALA A 26 -2.59 -3.08 -2.67
C ALA A 26 -1.08 -3.15 -2.92
N VAL A 27 -0.59 -2.30 -3.80
CA VAL A 27 0.83 -2.14 -4.12
C VAL A 27 1.32 -0.85 -3.46
N LEU A 28 2.35 -0.97 -2.64
CA LEU A 28 2.92 0.10 -1.85
C LEU A 28 4.37 0.33 -2.26
N SER A 29 4.78 1.60 -2.38
CA SER A 29 6.19 1.97 -2.43
C SER A 29 6.66 2.22 -1.01
N THR A 30 7.53 1.36 -0.48
CA THR A 30 8.08 1.48 0.88
C THR A 30 9.57 1.81 0.81
N SER A 31 10.18 2.14 1.95
CA SER A 31 11.63 2.35 2.06
C SER A 31 12.47 1.10 1.77
N ARG A 32 11.87 -0.08 1.77
CA ARG A 32 12.51 -1.37 1.42
C ARG A 32 12.16 -1.86 0.00
N GLY A 33 11.59 -0.97 -0.83
CA GLY A 33 11.15 -1.28 -2.18
C GLY A 33 9.64 -1.39 -2.31
N VAL A 34 9.18 -1.95 -3.44
CA VAL A 34 7.75 -2.09 -3.74
C VAL A 34 7.22 -3.37 -3.11
N LEU A 35 6.27 -3.24 -2.19
CA LEU A 35 5.72 -4.35 -1.41
C LEU A 35 4.20 -4.44 -1.58
N SER A 36 3.65 -5.64 -1.40
CA SER A 36 2.21 -5.85 -1.28
C SER A 36 1.70 -5.48 0.12
N ASP A 37 0.39 -5.20 0.27
CA ASP A 37 -0.25 -4.92 1.59
C ASP A 37 0.13 -5.95 2.66
N ARG A 38 0.16 -7.23 2.28
CA ARG A 38 0.47 -8.34 3.19
C ARG A 38 1.93 -8.29 3.65
N GLN A 39 2.87 -8.16 2.72
CA GLN A 39 4.31 -8.07 3.01
C GLN A 39 4.65 -6.80 3.80
N ALA A 40 4.03 -5.68 3.44
CA ALA A 40 4.21 -4.42 4.16
C ALA A 40 3.75 -4.55 5.62
N ARG A 41 2.62 -5.22 5.87
CA ARG A 41 2.13 -5.52 7.23
C ARG A 41 3.01 -6.46 8.02
N GLU A 42 3.50 -7.52 7.39
CA GLU A 42 4.42 -8.46 8.03
C GLU A 42 5.70 -7.77 8.49
N GLN A 43 6.24 -6.89 7.66
CA GLN A 43 7.44 -6.10 8.00
C GLN A 43 7.16 -4.85 8.83
N ASN A 44 5.89 -4.52 9.08
CA ASN A 44 5.42 -3.30 9.74
C ASN A 44 5.94 -1.99 9.10
N ILE A 45 5.97 -1.92 7.76
CA ILE A 45 6.52 -0.77 7.03
C ILE A 45 5.41 -0.04 6.28
N GLY A 46 5.33 1.28 6.49
CA GLY A 46 4.44 2.18 5.75
C GLY A 46 5.01 2.61 4.40
N GLY A 47 4.24 3.37 3.64
CA GLY A 47 4.72 3.82 2.34
C GLY A 47 3.70 4.59 1.53
N GLU A 48 4.04 4.81 0.27
CA GLU A 48 3.16 5.41 -0.73
C GLU A 48 2.21 4.37 -1.31
N LEU A 49 0.92 4.67 -1.34
CA LEU A 49 -0.07 3.79 -1.94
C LEU A 49 -0.12 3.98 -3.47
N LEU A 50 0.60 3.15 -4.22
CA LEU A 50 0.69 3.30 -5.67
C LEU A 50 -0.61 2.90 -6.37
N ALA A 51 -1.12 1.71 -6.06
CA ALA A 51 -2.30 1.16 -6.70
C ALA A 51 -3.02 0.15 -5.81
N LYS A 52 -4.32 -0.02 -6.09
CA LYS A 52 -5.11 -1.16 -5.63
C LYS A 52 -5.54 -1.91 -6.88
N VAL A 53 -5.30 -3.22 -6.89
CA VAL A 53 -5.71 -4.13 -7.95
C VAL A 53 -6.76 -5.07 -7.35
N TYR A 54 -7.88 -5.20 -8.04
CA TYR A 54 -8.99 -6.09 -7.74
C TYR A 54 -9.48 -6.73 -9.05
#